data_AF-A0A2W1AUU9-F1
#
_entry.id   AF-A0A2W1AUU9-F1
#
_cell.length_a   1.000
_cell.length_b   1.000
_cell.length_c   1.000
_cell.angle_alpha   90.00
_cell.angle_beta   90.00
_cell.angle_gamma   90.00
#
_symmetry.space_group_name_H-M   'P 1'
#
loop_
_entity.id
_entity.type
_entity.pdbx_description
1 polymer ?
#
loop_
_entity_poly.entity_id
_entity_poly.type
_entity_poly.pdbx_seq_one_letter_code
_entity_poly.pdbx_strand_id
1 'polypeptide(L)'
;MPPQLTDPGRKPQTTPPGKYRQFAEQHPQIIAAYEQLGSVTHQGGPLDAPTRELIKLAFAIGAGLESAAHAHARLAREVGASDEDVRHVPLLATTTLGFPSMMRARSWVEDVLEPD
;
A
#
# COMPACT_ATOMS: atom_id res chain seq x y z
N MET A 1 11.58 0.85 26.97
CA MET A 1 11.24 0.25 25.66
C MET A 1 9.87 0.74 25.26
N PRO A 2 9.68 1.39 24.12
CA PRO A 2 8.33 1.62 23.63
C PRO A 2 7.67 0.25 23.34
N PRO A 3 6.39 0.07 23.68
CA PRO A 3 5.68 -1.18 23.43
C PRO A 3 5.67 -1.47 21.93
N GLN A 4 5.97 -2.72 21.55
CA GLN A 4 5.75 -3.22 20.20
C GLN A 4 4.24 -3.27 19.98
N LEU A 5 3.71 -2.26 19.30
CA LEU A 5 2.31 -2.21 18.92
C LEU A 5 2.14 -2.75 17.51
N THR A 6 2.35 -4.06 17.36
CA THR A 6 1.82 -4.78 16.22
C THR A 6 0.32 -4.96 16.45
N ASP A 7 -0.48 -4.46 15.52
CA ASP A 7 -1.84 -4.96 15.28
C ASP A 7 -1.84 -6.50 15.46
N PRO A 8 -2.70 -7.07 16.32
CA PRO A 8 -2.66 -8.50 16.65
C PRO A 8 -2.87 -9.43 15.44
N GLY A 9 -3.18 -8.90 14.25
CA GLY A 9 -3.17 -9.62 12.98
C GLY A 9 -2.07 -9.24 11.98
N ARG A 10 -1.11 -8.35 12.29
CA ARG A 10 -0.20 -7.77 11.29
C ARG A 10 1.27 -7.93 11.64
N LYS A 11 1.95 -8.80 10.90
CA LYS A 11 3.34 -8.60 10.48
C LYS A 11 3.32 -8.41 8.97
N PRO A 12 3.66 -7.22 8.42
CA PRO A 12 3.92 -7.11 6.99
C PRO A 12 5.01 -8.12 6.65
N GLN A 13 4.72 -9.04 5.73
CA GLN A 13 5.71 -10.06 5.33
C GLN A 13 6.74 -9.46 4.37
N THR A 14 6.43 -8.32 3.75
CA THR A 14 7.37 -7.59 2.92
C THR A 14 8.23 -6.64 3.74
N THR A 15 9.54 -6.76 3.52
CA THR A 15 10.54 -5.87 4.11
C THR A 15 10.31 -4.44 3.60
N PRO A 16 10.13 -3.45 4.50
CA PRO A 16 10.00 -2.06 4.11
C PRO A 16 11.23 -1.56 3.31
N PRO A 17 11.06 -0.63 2.37
CA PRO A 17 12.17 -0.09 1.59
C PRO A 17 13.31 0.43 2.47
N GLY A 18 14.56 0.30 2.00
CA GLY A 18 15.75 0.65 2.78
C GLY A 18 15.74 2.07 3.35
N LYS A 19 15.24 3.05 2.59
CA LYS A 19 15.11 4.45 3.04
C LYS A 19 14.11 4.61 4.18
N TYR A 20 13.01 3.84 4.20
CA TYR A 20 12.05 3.86 5.32
C TYR A 20 12.70 3.29 6.58
N ARG A 21 13.44 2.18 6.46
CA ARG A 21 14.15 1.58 7.61
C ARG A 21 15.18 2.53 8.20
N GLN A 22 16.00 3.15 7.35
CA GLN A 22 16.98 4.15 7.79
C GLN A 22 16.30 5.33 8.50
N PHE A 23 15.18 5.83 7.98
CA PHE A 23 14.42 6.91 8.61
C PHE A 23 13.85 6.47 9.97
N ALA A 24 13.35 5.24 10.09
CA ALA A 24 12.84 4.69 11.34
C ALA A 24 13.92 4.57 12.43
N GLU A 25 15.15 4.20 12.05
CA GLU A 25 16.30 4.16 12.95
C GLU A 25 16.70 5.57 13.42
N GLN A 26 16.67 6.56 12.53
CA GLN A 26 17.04 7.95 12.83
C GLN A 26 15.96 8.71 13.63
N HIS A 27 14.68 8.40 13.40
CA HIS A 27 13.55 9.12 13.96
C HIS A 27 12.47 8.17 14.55
N PRO A 28 12.80 7.36 15.57
CA PRO A 28 11.93 6.29 16.05
C PRO A 28 10.60 6.78 16.63
N GLN A 29 10.57 7.95 17.27
CA GLN A 29 9.34 8.52 17.82
C GLN A 29 8.37 8.99 16.73
N ILE A 30 8.89 9.53 15.62
CA ILE A 30 8.06 9.97 14.49
C ILE A 30 7.42 8.76 13.82
N ILE A 31 8.20 7.70 13.57
CA ILE A 31 7.67 6.48 12.98
C ILE A 31 6.64 5.81 13.89
N ALA A 32 6.89 5.73 15.21
CA ALA A 32 5.90 5.17 16.14
C ALA A 32 4.58 5.94 16.11
N ALA A 33 4.62 7.28 16.07
CA ALA A 33 3.41 8.10 15.96
C ALA A 33 2.70 7.91 14.62
N TYR A 34 3.45 7.85 13.52
CA TYR A 34 2.93 7.61 12.17
C TYR A 34 2.25 6.23 12.05
N GLU A 35 2.88 5.18 12.56
CA GLU A 35 2.33 3.82 12.56
C GLU A 35 1.07 3.72 13.42
N GLN A 36 1.05 4.42 14.57
CA GLN A 36 -0.15 4.50 15.40
C GLN A 36 -1.29 5.19 14.67
N LEU A 37 -1.03 6.32 14.00
CA LEU A 37 -2.01 7.00 13.16
C LEU A 37 -2.53 6.06 12.06
N GLY A 38 -1.63 5.32 11.41
CA GLY A 38 -1.99 4.32 10.40
C GLY A 38 -2.94 3.26 10.97
N SER A 39 -2.61 2.70 12.12
CA SER A 39 -3.41 1.66 12.81
C SER A 39 -4.83 2.14 13.12
N VAL A 40 -4.96 3.30 13.78
CA VAL A 40 -6.30 3.84 14.12
C VAL A 40 -7.10 4.19 12.88
N THR A 41 -6.44 4.66 11.81
CA THR A 41 -7.12 4.95 10.53
C THR A 41 -7.65 3.68 9.87
N HIS A 42 -6.93 2.56 9.95
CA HIS A 42 -7.40 1.27 9.38
C HIS A 42 -8.63 0.73 10.12
N GLN A 43 -8.73 1.02 11.42
CA GLN A 43 -9.84 0.59 12.28
C GLN A 43 -11.02 1.57 12.27
N GLY A 44 -10.87 2.74 11.64
CA GLY A 44 -11.85 3.83 11.65
C GLY A 44 -13.07 3.65 10.75
N GLY A 45 -13.23 2.50 10.08
CA GLY A 45 -14.33 2.27 9.14
C GLY A 45 -14.62 0.79 8.87
N PRO A 46 -15.71 0.49 8.14
CA PRO A 46 -16.22 -0.87 7.98
C PRO A 46 -15.52 -1.70 6.88
N LEU A 47 -14.62 -1.09 6.11
CA LEU A 47 -13.97 -1.75 4.98
C LEU A 47 -12.98 -2.82 5.48
N ASP A 48 -13.01 -3.99 4.85
CA ASP A 48 -12.08 -5.08 5.13
C ASP A 48 -10.64 -4.78 4.65
N ALA A 49 -9.69 -5.63 5.03
CA ALA A 49 -8.28 -5.39 4.75
C ALA A 49 -7.94 -5.34 3.24
N PRO A 50 -8.37 -6.32 2.40
CA PRO A 50 -8.17 -6.24 0.94
C PRO A 50 -8.73 -4.96 0.34
N THR A 51 -9.97 -4.60 0.67
CA THR A 51 -10.63 -3.43 0.10
C THR A 51 -9.89 -2.14 0.48
N ARG A 52 -9.41 -2.02 1.72
CA ARG A 52 -8.62 -0.86 2.15
C ARG A 52 -7.32 -0.70 1.35
N GLU A 53 -6.59 -1.78 1.09
CA GLU A 53 -5.33 -1.69 0.35
C GLU A 53 -5.55 -1.43 -1.15
N LEU A 54 -6.60 -2.00 -1.75
CA LEU A 54 -6.99 -1.67 -3.14
C LEU A 54 -7.40 -0.20 -3.30
N ILE A 55 -8.10 0.38 -2.32
CA ILE A 55 -8.45 1.81 -2.32
C ILE A 55 -7.20 2.67 -2.16
N LYS A 56 -6.27 2.31 -1.28
CA LYS A 56 -5.01 3.05 -1.13
C LYS A 56 -4.12 2.94 -2.37
N LEU A 57 -4.14 1.80 -3.06
CA LEU A 57 -3.53 1.66 -4.38
C LEU A 57 -4.16 2.66 -5.37
N ALA A 58 -5.49 2.76 -5.41
CA ALA A 58 -6.19 3.75 -6.24
C ALA A 58 -5.80 5.21 -5.87
N PHE A 59 -5.65 5.53 -4.58
CA PHE A 59 -5.17 6.84 -4.13
C PHE A 59 -3.73 7.11 -4.59
N ALA A 60 -2.84 6.14 -4.47
CA ALA A 60 -1.46 6.27 -4.94
C ALA A 60 -1.39 6.48 -6.45
N ILE A 61 -2.20 5.74 -7.22
CA ILE A 61 -2.35 5.91 -8.67
C ILE A 61 -2.84 7.32 -9.01
N GLY A 62 -3.91 7.78 -8.38
CA GLY A 62 -4.49 9.11 -8.58
C GLY A 62 -3.53 10.25 -8.22
N ALA A 63 -2.73 10.07 -7.16
CA ALA A 63 -1.71 11.02 -6.74
C ALA A 63 -0.40 10.91 -7.54
N GLY A 64 -0.27 9.92 -8.42
CA GLY A 64 0.94 9.69 -9.21
C GLY A 64 2.15 9.21 -8.39
N LEU A 65 1.92 8.51 -7.28
CA LEU A 65 2.94 8.05 -6.34
C LEU A 65 3.35 6.60 -6.61
N GLU A 66 4.32 6.40 -7.50
CA GLU A 66 4.80 5.06 -7.90
C GLU A 66 5.20 4.16 -6.72
N SER A 67 6.09 4.66 -5.84
CA SER A 67 6.57 3.85 -4.71
C SER A 67 5.43 3.45 -3.75
N ALA A 68 4.40 4.29 -3.63
CA ALA A 68 3.21 3.98 -2.83
C ALA A 68 2.30 2.98 -3.55
N ALA A 69 2.17 3.08 -4.88
CA ALA A 69 1.43 2.10 -5.68
C ALA A 69 2.08 0.71 -5.55
N HIS A 70 3.41 0.62 -5.66
CA HIS A 70 4.14 -0.62 -5.42
C HIS A 70 3.91 -1.18 -4.00
N ALA A 71 3.92 -0.32 -2.99
CA ALA A 71 3.68 -0.72 -1.62
C ALA A 71 2.26 -1.28 -1.42
N HIS A 72 1.24 -0.56 -1.88
CA HIS A 72 -0.16 -0.98 -1.70
C HIS A 72 -0.56 -2.16 -2.57
N ALA A 73 0.06 -2.35 -3.75
CA ALA A 73 -0.09 -3.57 -4.53
C ALA A 73 0.43 -4.81 -3.77
N ARG A 74 1.62 -4.73 -3.15
CA ARG A 74 2.15 -5.82 -2.31
C ARG A 74 1.28 -6.07 -1.07
N LEU A 75 0.92 -5.00 -0.35
CA LEU A 75 0.12 -5.10 0.86
C LEU A 75 -1.27 -5.68 0.58
N ALA A 76 -1.91 -5.31 -0.54
CA ALA A 76 -3.18 -5.88 -0.96
C ALA A 76 -3.11 -7.42 -1.09
N ARG A 77 -2.05 -7.94 -1.71
CA ARG A 77 -1.83 -9.39 -1.83
C ARG A 77 -1.61 -10.04 -0.47
N GLU A 78 -0.81 -9.42 0.40
CA GLU A 78 -0.54 -9.93 1.76
C GLU A 78 -1.81 -10.09 2.59
N VAL A 79 -2.79 -9.21 2.39
CA VAL A 79 -4.06 -9.25 3.13
C VAL A 79 -5.17 -10.03 2.41
N GLY A 80 -4.85 -10.68 1.27
CA GLY A 80 -5.73 -11.64 0.61
C GLY A 80 -6.41 -11.15 -0.68
N ALA A 81 -6.06 -9.99 -1.23
CA ALA A 81 -6.52 -9.62 -2.56
C ALA A 81 -5.88 -10.52 -3.63
N SER A 82 -6.65 -10.94 -4.64
CA SER A 82 -6.10 -11.71 -5.75
C SER A 82 -5.28 -10.82 -6.69
N ASP A 83 -4.40 -11.43 -7.48
CA ASP A 83 -3.65 -10.70 -8.51
C ASP A 83 -4.60 -10.07 -9.56
N GLU A 84 -5.77 -10.67 -9.79
CA GLU A 84 -6.83 -10.10 -10.64
C GLU A 84 -7.45 -8.84 -10.03
N ASP A 85 -7.73 -8.84 -8.71
CA ASP A 85 -8.22 -7.65 -8.00
C ASP A 85 -7.24 -6.48 -8.12
N VAL A 86 -5.94 -6.76 -7.93
CA VAL A 86 -4.87 -5.75 -8.02
C VAL A 86 -4.74 -5.22 -9.45
N ARG A 87 -4.82 -6.10 -10.47
CA ARG A 87 -4.81 -5.69 -11.90
C ARG A 87 -6.05 -4.89 -12.30
N HIS A 88 -7.19 -5.11 -11.64
CA HIS A 88 -8.42 -4.39 -11.96
C HIS A 88 -8.36 -2.91 -11.56
N VAL A 89 -7.68 -2.55 -10.46
CA VAL A 89 -7.58 -1.16 -9.98
C VAL A 89 -7.07 -0.18 -11.04
N PRO A 90 -5.93 -0.40 -11.74
CA PRO A 90 -5.51 0.50 -12.80
C PRO A 90 -6.50 0.54 -13.96
N LEU A 91 -7.16 -0.57 -14.33
CA LEU A 91 -8.17 -0.56 -15.41
C LEU A 91 -9.32 0.42 -15.11
N LEU A 92 -9.77 0.52 -13.86
CA LEU A 92 -10.78 1.48 -13.42
C LEU A 92 -10.34 2.95 -13.58
N ALA A 93 -9.04 3.21 -13.63
CA ALA A 93 -8.51 4.55 -13.87
C ALA A 93 -8.70 5.03 -15.33
N THR A 94 -9.05 4.15 -16.27
CA THR A 94 -9.17 4.49 -17.70
C THR A 94 -10.10 5.66 -17.95
N THR A 95 -11.29 5.66 -17.34
CA THR A 95 -12.30 6.71 -17.53
C THR A 95 -12.14 7.88 -16.57
N THR A 96 -11.52 7.66 -15.42
CA THR A 96 -11.39 8.67 -14.36
C THR A 96 -10.13 9.52 -14.49
N LEU A 97 -9.00 8.89 -14.86
CA LEU A 97 -7.68 9.53 -14.97
C LEU A 97 -7.13 9.53 -16.40
N GLY A 98 -7.82 8.87 -17.34
CA GLY A 98 -7.43 8.75 -18.74
C GLY A 98 -6.50 7.56 -19.03
N PHE A 99 -6.46 7.15 -20.30
CA PHE A 99 -5.68 6.01 -20.76
C PHE A 99 -4.17 6.10 -20.44
N PRO A 100 -3.47 7.23 -20.59
CA PRO A 100 -2.05 7.31 -20.24
C PRO A 100 -1.78 7.08 -18.74
N SER A 101 -2.62 7.64 -17.86
CA SER A 101 -2.52 7.45 -16.42
C SER A 101 -2.76 5.99 -16.04
N MET A 102 -3.75 5.34 -16.67
CA MET A 102 -4.01 3.92 -16.52
C MET A 102 -2.81 3.08 -16.95
N MET A 103 -2.23 3.30 -18.13
CA MET A 103 -1.11 2.50 -18.63
C MET A 103 0.11 2.58 -17.71
N ARG A 104 0.43 3.76 -17.18
CA ARG A 104 1.48 3.94 -16.16
C ARG A 104 1.14 3.26 -14.84
N ALA A 105 -0.09 3.37 -14.37
CA ALA A 105 -0.52 2.67 -13.16
C ALA A 105 -0.45 1.15 -13.33
N ARG A 106 -0.78 0.67 -14.53
CA ARG A 106 -0.70 -0.74 -14.91
C ARG A 106 0.75 -1.24 -14.90
N SER A 107 1.72 -0.49 -15.44
CA SER A 107 3.13 -0.91 -15.38
C SER A 107 3.60 -1.09 -13.95
N TRP A 108 3.28 -0.15 -13.06
CA TRP A 108 3.63 -0.26 -11.63
C TRP A 108 3.02 -1.48 -10.93
N VAL A 109 1.79 -1.83 -11.28
CA VAL A 109 1.15 -3.04 -10.74
C VAL A 109 1.87 -4.28 -11.27
N GLU A 110 2.17 -4.36 -12.56
CA GLU A 110 2.87 -5.51 -13.13
C GLU A 110 4.30 -5.65 -12.57
N ASP A 111 5.03 -4.56 -12.31
CA ASP A 111 6.34 -4.59 -11.63
C ASP A 111 6.30 -5.34 -10.28
N VAL A 112 5.13 -5.40 -9.63
CA VAL A 112 4.89 -6.12 -8.37
C VAL A 112 4.40 -7.55 -8.57
N LEU A 113 3.58 -7.79 -9.59
CA LEU A 113 2.96 -9.10 -9.84
C LEU A 113 3.89 -10.04 -10.60
N GLU A 114 4.69 -9.49 -11.52
CA GLU A 114 5.62 -10.19 -12.40
C GLU A 114 7.00 -9.51 -12.32
N PRO A 115 7.68 -9.57 -11.15
CA PRO A 115 9.04 -9.05 -11.03
C PRO A 115 9.99 -9.89 -11.89
N ASP A 116 10.89 -9.22 -12.61
CA ASP A 116 11.98 -9.85 -13.40
C ASP A 116 12.86 -10.81 -12.57
#